data_AF-A0A0B1SCZ5-F1
#
_entry.id   AF-A0A0B1SCZ5-F1
#
_cell.length_a   1.000
_cell.length_b   1.000
_cell.length_c   1.000
_cell.angle_alpha   90.00
_cell.angle_beta   90.00
_cell.angle_gamma   90.00
#
_symmetry.space_group_name_H-M   'P 1'
#
loop_
_entity.id
_entity.type
_entity.pdbx_description
1 polymer ?
#
loop_
_entity_poly.entity_id
_entity_poly.type
_entity_poly.pdbx_seq_one_letter_code
_entity_poly.pdbx_strand_id
1 'polypeptide(L)'
;MQAIRKGYDGKEFKQAAQWTFTGAFLYSLTVITTIGYGNTAAKTYIGKTLTMLYAIIGIPLMLLFLTNIGDVMAKIFRFLYAQSIRLKYRLILWHKKRKAAKIRRANSLVSRLTRAHRVKADSSLDSFAVGGPDVE
;
A
#
# COMPACT_ATOMS: atom_id res chain seq x y z
N MET A 1 -27.68 -38.02 -37.57
CA MET A 1 -26.47 -37.37 -37.01
C MET A 1 -26.22 -35.97 -37.61
N GLN A 2 -27.14 -35.01 -37.47
CA GLN A 2 -26.95 -33.64 -38.01
C GLN A 2 -26.96 -32.54 -36.93
N ALA A 3 -27.47 -32.83 -35.73
CA ALA A 3 -27.54 -31.88 -34.62
C ALA A 3 -26.17 -31.55 -33.99
N ILE A 4 -25.15 -32.41 -34.14
CA ILE A 4 -23.80 -32.16 -33.62
C ILE A 4 -22.99 -31.24 -34.56
N ARG A 5 -23.32 -31.22 -35.87
CA ARG A 5 -22.62 -30.39 -36.86
C ARG A 5 -23.11 -28.94 -36.89
N LYS A 6 -24.38 -28.70 -36.53
CA LYS A 6 -24.89 -27.35 -36.26
C LYS A 6 -24.77 -27.10 -34.76
N GLY A 7 -23.59 -26.63 -34.35
CA GLY A 7 -23.34 -26.23 -32.96
C GLY A 7 -24.46 -25.33 -32.44
N TYR A 8 -24.87 -25.58 -31.20
CA TYR A 8 -25.93 -24.91 -30.44
C TYR A 8 -26.18 -23.46 -30.92
N ASP A 9 -27.27 -23.25 -31.64
CA ASP A 9 -27.74 -21.91 -32.02
C ASP A 9 -28.52 -21.33 -30.85
N GLY A 10 -27.78 -21.02 -29.78
CA GLY A 10 -28.27 -20.18 -28.72
C GLY A 10 -28.49 -18.82 -29.32
N LYS A 11 -29.73 -18.54 -29.73
CA LYS A 11 -30.24 -17.19 -29.97
C LYS A 11 -30.19 -16.41 -28.66
N GLU A 12 -29.00 -16.14 -28.13
CA GLU A 12 -28.81 -15.04 -27.22
C GLU A 12 -29.13 -13.79 -28.02
N PHE A 13 -29.86 -12.87 -27.41
CA PHE A 13 -30.26 -11.54 -27.90
C PHE A 13 -29.09 -10.62 -28.31
N LYS A 14 -27.92 -11.19 -28.60
CA LYS A 14 -26.63 -10.55 -28.78
C LYS A 14 -26.05 -10.64 -30.18
N GLN A 15 -26.64 -11.27 -31.19
CA GLN A 15 -25.93 -11.37 -32.48
C GLN A 15 -25.73 -10.02 -33.19
N ALA A 16 -26.70 -9.10 -33.05
CA ALA A 16 -26.54 -7.69 -33.44
C ALA A 16 -25.69 -6.89 -32.42
N ALA A 17 -25.75 -7.25 -31.13
CA ALA A 17 -24.93 -6.61 -30.08
C ALA A 17 -23.45 -7.06 -30.08
N GLN A 18 -23.16 -8.26 -30.58
CA GLN A 18 -21.85 -8.92 -30.68
C GLN A 18 -20.93 -8.14 -31.59
N TRP A 19 -21.49 -7.63 -32.70
CA TRP A 19 -20.79 -6.88 -33.73
C TRP A 19 -21.07 -5.37 -33.63
N THR A 20 -21.37 -4.87 -32.43
CA THR A 20 -21.28 -3.44 -32.13
C THR A 20 -19.81 -3.04 -31.93
N PHE A 21 -19.48 -1.76 -32.06
CA PHE A 21 -18.11 -1.26 -31.84
C PHE A 21 -17.54 -1.71 -30.48
N THR A 22 -18.33 -1.60 -29.41
CA THR A 22 -17.94 -2.05 -28.07
C THR A 22 -17.74 -3.57 -28.01
N GLY A 23 -18.61 -4.36 -28.67
CA GLY A 23 -18.46 -5.82 -28.74
C GLY A 23 -17.20 -6.26 -29.47
N ALA A 24 -16.88 -5.61 -30.60
CA ALA A 24 -15.66 -5.85 -31.38
C ALA A 24 -14.38 -5.42 -30.63
N PHE A 25 -14.44 -4.30 -29.90
CA PHE A 25 -13.35 -3.85 -29.04
C PHE A 25 -13.08 -4.84 -27.91
N LEU A 26 -14.13 -5.31 -27.21
CA LEU A 26 -14.01 -6.33 -26.17
C LEU A 26 -13.48 -7.66 -26.72
N TYR A 27 -13.92 -8.08 -27.90
CA TYR A 27 -13.36 -9.24 -28.58
C TYR A 27 -11.86 -9.09 -28.82
N SER A 28 -11.43 -7.96 -29.39
CA SER A 28 -10.01 -7.69 -29.65
C SER A 28 -9.18 -7.64 -28.37
N LEU A 29 -9.70 -7.00 -27.32
CA LEU A 29 -9.06 -6.93 -26.01
C LEU A 29 -8.88 -8.32 -25.40
N THR A 30 -9.89 -9.18 -25.45
CA THR A 30 -9.83 -10.54 -24.88
C THR A 30 -8.93 -11.49 -25.66
N VAL A 31 -8.76 -11.26 -26.97
CA VAL A 31 -7.75 -11.95 -27.80
C VAL A 31 -6.34 -11.52 -27.42
N ILE A 32 -6.08 -10.20 -27.34
CA ILE A 32 -4.75 -9.68 -26.97
C ILE A 32 -4.35 -10.09 -25.55
N THR A 33 -5.28 -9.99 -24.62
CA THR A 33 -5.05 -10.37 -23.21
C THR A 33 -5.01 -11.88 -23.00
N THR A 34 -5.18 -12.67 -24.07
CA THR A 34 -5.19 -14.14 -24.06
C THR A 34 -6.25 -14.77 -23.15
N ILE A 35 -7.27 -14.00 -22.71
CA ILE A 35 -8.39 -14.49 -21.90
C ILE A 35 -9.27 -15.41 -22.74
N GLY A 36 -9.60 -14.97 -23.97
CA GLY A 36 -10.29 -15.80 -24.97
C GLY A 36 -11.59 -16.46 -24.51
N TYR A 37 -12.61 -15.68 -24.11
CA TYR A 37 -13.89 -16.23 -23.61
C TYR A 37 -14.64 -17.17 -24.57
N GLY A 38 -14.33 -17.17 -25.87
CA GLY A 38 -14.90 -18.11 -26.85
C GLY A 38 -16.37 -17.87 -27.25
N ASN A 39 -17.12 -17.05 -26.52
CA ASN A 39 -18.55 -16.79 -26.76
C ASN A 39 -18.84 -16.04 -28.08
N THR A 40 -17.88 -15.27 -28.59
CA THR A 40 -17.98 -14.52 -29.85
C THR A 40 -16.74 -14.78 -30.67
N ALA A 41 -16.65 -15.95 -31.31
CA ALA A 41 -15.54 -16.27 -32.19
C ALA A 41 -15.87 -15.90 -33.64
N ALA A 42 -14.88 -15.36 -34.37
CA ALA A 42 -14.99 -15.18 -35.81
C ALA A 42 -15.25 -16.55 -36.48
N LYS A 43 -16.48 -16.78 -36.95
CA LYS A 43 -16.86 -18.04 -37.62
C LYS A 43 -16.31 -18.12 -39.05
N THR A 44 -15.88 -17.00 -39.63
CA THR A 44 -15.37 -16.90 -41.01
C THR A 44 -13.89 -17.28 -41.09
N TYR A 45 -13.49 -17.91 -42.20
CA TYR A 45 -12.08 -18.28 -42.45
C TYR A 45 -11.13 -17.08 -42.41
N ILE A 46 -11.53 -15.98 -43.04
CA ILE A 46 -10.75 -14.73 -43.07
C ILE A 46 -10.60 -14.13 -41.66
N GLY A 47 -11.68 -14.11 -40.86
CA GLY A 47 -11.64 -13.55 -39.51
C GLY A 47 -10.73 -14.34 -38.56
N LYS A 48 -10.64 -15.67 -38.74
CA LYS A 48 -9.71 -16.52 -37.99
C LYS A 48 -8.25 -16.19 -38.33
N THR A 49 -7.91 -16.08 -39.61
CA THR A 49 -6.54 -15.75 -40.04
C THR A 49 -6.11 -14.37 -39.56
N LEU A 50 -6.99 -13.36 -39.64
CA LEU A 50 -6.72 -12.02 -39.11
C LEU A 50 -6.52 -12.03 -37.59
N THR A 51 -7.35 -12.78 -36.86
CA THR A 51 -7.20 -12.95 -35.40
C THR A 51 -5.85 -13.58 -35.04
N MET A 52 -5.38 -14.56 -35.83
CA MET A 52 -4.09 -15.21 -35.64
C MET A 52 -2.92 -14.25 -35.84
N LEU A 53 -2.93 -13.46 -36.92
CA LEU A 53 -1.91 -12.44 -37.19
C LEU A 53 -1.91 -11.35 -36.10
N TYR A 54 -3.10 -10.95 -35.67
CA TYR A 54 -3.28 -9.98 -34.60
C TYR A 54 -2.74 -10.48 -33.26
N ALA A 55 -2.93 -11.76 -32.93
CA ALA A 55 -2.40 -12.36 -31.71
C ALA A 55 -0.88 -12.38 -31.69
N ILE A 56 -0.22 -12.69 -32.83
CA ILE A 56 1.25 -12.75 -32.92
C ILE A 56 1.89 -11.40 -32.56
N ILE A 57 1.30 -10.30 -33.01
CA ILE A 57 1.81 -8.94 -32.73
C ILE A 57 1.25 -8.40 -31.40
N GLY A 58 0.00 -8.74 -31.07
CA GLY A 58 -0.70 -8.25 -29.90
C GLY A 58 -0.14 -8.78 -28.58
N ILE A 59 0.24 -10.05 -28.52
CA ILE A 59 0.81 -10.66 -27.30
C ILE A 59 2.11 -9.94 -26.85
N PRO A 60 3.15 -9.75 -27.69
CA PRO A 60 4.36 -9.06 -27.27
C PRO A 60 4.10 -7.59 -26.91
N LEU A 61 3.22 -6.91 -27.65
CA LEU A 61 2.82 -5.53 -27.31
C LEU A 61 2.09 -5.45 -25.96
N MET A 62 1.21 -6.41 -25.67
CA MET A 62 0.49 -6.47 -24.39
C MET A 62 1.43 -6.75 -23.23
N LEU A 63 2.42 -7.62 -23.41
CA LEU A 63 3.46 -7.86 -22.41
C LEU A 63 4.25 -6.59 -22.12
N LEU A 64 4.68 -5.86 -23.15
CA LEU A 64 5.37 -4.57 -22.99
C LEU A 64 4.48 -3.54 -22.29
N PHE A 65 3.21 -3.45 -22.67
CA PHE A 65 2.24 -2.56 -22.04
C PHE A 65 2.04 -2.90 -20.55
N LEU A 66 1.94 -4.19 -20.24
CA LEU A 66 1.78 -4.67 -18.87
C LEU A 66 3.02 -4.36 -18.02
N THR A 67 4.23 -4.49 -18.56
CA THR A 67 5.47 -4.08 -17.88
C THR A 67 5.44 -2.58 -17.55
N ASN A 68 5.10 -1.74 -18.52
CA ASN A 68 5.02 -0.29 -18.33
C ASN A 68 3.98 0.09 -17.26
N ILE A 69 2.78 -0.52 -17.30
CA ILE A 69 1.76 -0.30 -16.27
C ILE A 69 2.23 -0.82 -14.90
N GLY A 70 2.85 -2.00 -14.87
CA GLY A 70 3.40 -2.59 -13.66
C GLY A 70 4.40 -1.68 -12.96
N ASP A 71 5.28 -1.04 -13.72
CA ASP A 71 6.25 -0.08 -13.20
C ASP A 71 5.60 1.18 -12.62
N VAL A 72 4.61 1.73 -13.32
CA VAL A 72 3.84 2.88 -12.82
C VAL A 72 3.11 2.51 -11.54
N MET A 73 2.45 1.35 -11.51
CA MET A 73 1.72 0.88 -10.35
C MET A 73 2.64 0.61 -9.17
N ALA A 74 3.82 0.03 -9.41
CA ALA A 74 4.84 -0.20 -8.39
C ALA A 74 5.37 1.12 -7.82
N LYS A 75 5.59 2.15 -8.65
CA LYS A 75 5.97 3.50 -8.20
C LYS A 75 4.90 4.11 -7.29
N ILE A 76 3.63 4.03 -7.69
CA ILE A 76 2.51 4.50 -6.88
C ILE A 76 2.45 3.74 -5.56
N PHE A 77 2.56 2.42 -5.59
CA PHE A 77 2.55 1.60 -4.38
C PHE A 77 3.70 1.95 -3.44
N ARG A 78 4.92 2.12 -3.97
CA ARG A 78 6.10 2.51 -3.20
C ARG A 78 5.95 3.92 -2.63
N PHE A 79 5.32 4.84 -3.36
CA PHE A 79 5.01 6.18 -2.89
C PHE A 79 4.02 6.14 -1.72
N LEU A 80 2.91 5.40 -1.86
CA LEU A 80 1.90 5.21 -0.81
C LEU A 80 2.50 4.53 0.43
N TYR A 81 3.32 3.51 0.24
CA TYR A 81 4.01 2.80 1.31
C TYR A 81 4.99 3.73 2.05
N ALA A 82 5.82 4.48 1.31
CA ALA A 82 6.74 5.46 1.88
C ALA A 82 6.02 6.60 2.61
N GLN A 83 4.85 7.02 2.11
CA GLN A 83 4.00 8.02 2.75
C GLN A 83 3.39 7.48 4.06
N SER A 84 2.92 6.24 4.04
CA SER A 84 2.38 5.56 5.23
C SER A 84 3.43 5.40 6.33
N ILE A 85 4.64 4.99 5.93
CA ILE A 85 5.80 4.87 6.82
C ILE A 85 6.18 6.24 7.39
N ARG A 86 6.31 7.27 6.55
CA ARG A 86 6.65 8.63 7.00
C ARG A 86 5.62 9.16 8.00
N LEU A 87 4.33 8.90 7.78
CA LEU A 87 3.28 9.31 8.69
C LEU A 87 3.38 8.58 10.04
N LYS A 88 3.60 7.26 10.01
CA LYS A 88 3.85 6.46 11.23
C LYS A 88 5.06 6.96 12.01
N TYR A 89 6.20 7.15 11.36
CA TYR A 89 7.40 7.67 12.03
C TYR A 89 7.19 9.07 12.59
N ARG A 90 6.52 9.97 11.86
CA ARG A 90 6.16 11.30 12.38
C ARG A 90 5.30 11.19 13.63
N LEU A 91 4.27 10.35 13.63
CA LEU A 91 3.40 10.14 14.79
C LEU A 91 4.15 9.56 15.99
N ILE A 92 4.99 8.53 15.78
CA ILE A 92 5.81 7.93 16.84
C ILE A 92 6.79 8.94 17.42
N LEU A 93 7.49 9.70 16.57
CA LEU A 93 8.43 10.73 17.00
C LEU A 93 7.70 11.85 17.76
N TRP A 94 6.49 12.22 17.32
CA TRP A 94 5.62 13.16 18.03
C TRP A 94 5.22 12.64 19.41
N HIS A 95 4.82 11.37 19.50
CA HIS A 95 4.52 10.71 20.78
C HIS A 95 5.73 10.67 21.70
N LYS A 96 6.91 10.31 21.17
CA LYS A 96 8.17 10.25 21.93
C LYS A 96 8.58 11.65 22.43
N LYS A 97 8.44 12.68 21.58
CA LYS A 97 8.69 14.09 21.95
C LYS A 97 7.75 14.57 23.05
N ARG A 98 6.46 14.24 22.96
CA ARG A 98 5.47 14.56 24.01
C ARG A 98 5.80 13.88 25.35
N LYS A 99 6.22 12.62 25.35
CA LYS A 99 6.63 11.90 26.57
C LYS A 99 7.92 12.47 27.19
N ALA A 100 8.93 12.77 26.37
CA ALA A 100 10.20 13.34 26.86
C ALA A 100 10.01 14.72 27.52
N ALA A 101 9.10 15.55 27.01
CA ALA A 101 8.80 16.85 27.61
C ALA A 101 8.22 16.75 29.04
N LYS A 102 7.41 15.72 29.31
CA LYS A 102 6.88 15.46 30.67
C LYS A 102 7.99 15.02 31.63
N ILE A 103 8.86 14.10 31.19
CA ILE A 103 9.99 13.61 31.98
C ILE A 103 10.96 14.74 32.33
N ARG A 104 11.24 15.66 31.40
CA ARG A 104 12.11 16.83 31.67
C ARG A 104 11.57 17.72 32.79
N ARG A 105 10.26 17.93 32.85
CA ARG A 105 9.63 18.71 33.92
C ARG A 105 9.73 17.97 35.27
N ALA A 106 9.47 16.68 35.30
CA ALA A 106 9.63 15.87 36.51
C ALA A 106 11.10 15.89 37.00
N ASN A 107 12.08 15.68 36.12
CA ASN A 107 13.50 15.75 36.47
C ASN A 107 13.90 17.13 37.04
N SER A 108 13.36 18.22 36.49
CA SER A 108 13.63 19.55 37.05
C SER A 108 13.10 19.72 38.47
N LEU A 109 11.94 19.14 38.80
CA LEU A 109 11.39 19.17 40.17
C LEU A 109 12.17 18.27 41.12
N VAL A 110 12.50 17.05 40.69
CA VAL A 110 13.32 16.12 41.48
C VAL A 110 14.66 16.76 41.82
N SER A 111 15.36 17.36 40.85
CA SER A 111 16.65 18.02 41.11
C SER A 111 16.56 19.18 42.12
N ARG A 112 15.43 19.90 42.16
CA ARG A 112 15.18 20.97 43.14
C ARG A 112 14.88 20.40 44.53
N LEU A 113 14.09 19.34 44.61
CA LEU A 113 13.79 18.65 45.86
C LEU A 113 15.04 18.01 46.46
N THR A 114 15.85 17.33 45.66
CA THR A 114 17.13 16.75 46.11
C THR A 114 18.07 17.83 46.64
N ARG A 115 18.14 18.99 45.96
CA ARG A 115 18.98 20.12 46.42
C ARG A 115 18.46 20.71 47.74
N ALA A 116 17.14 20.90 47.87
CA ALA A 116 16.54 21.41 49.10
C ALA A 116 16.70 20.44 50.29
N HIS A 117 16.53 19.13 50.05
CA HIS A 117 16.74 18.11 51.07
C HIS A 117 18.20 18.03 51.51
N ARG A 118 19.14 18.17 50.58
CA ARG A 118 20.59 18.22 50.90
C ARG A 118 20.93 19.42 51.78
N VAL A 119 20.42 20.62 51.46
CA VAL A 119 20.65 21.84 52.26
C VAL A 119 20.07 21.68 53.67
N LYS A 120 18.88 21.09 53.81
CA LYS A 120 18.27 20.86 55.12
C LYS A 120 19.06 19.86 55.97
N ALA A 121 19.61 18.80 55.35
CA ALA A 121 20.47 17.85 56.05
C ALA A 121 21.77 18.50 56.55
N ASP A 122 22.41 19.35 55.74
CA ASP A 122 23.61 20.10 56.15
C ASP A 122 23.34 20.98 57.37
N SER A 123 22.26 21.77 57.32
CA SER A 123 21.88 22.65 58.44
C SER A 123 21.56 21.91 59.75
N SER A 124 21.07 20.66 59.64
CA SER A 124 20.77 19.85 60.82
C SER A 124 22.01 19.17 61.40
N LEU A 125 22.99 18.82 60.56
CA LEU A 125 24.31 18.37 61.01
C LEU A 125 25.07 19.49 61.73
N ASP A 126 25.05 20.72 61.21
CA ASP A 126 25.67 21.88 61.87
C ASP A 126 25.01 22.16 63.24
N SER A 127 23.69 22.09 63.31
CA SER A 127 22.95 22.27 64.58
C SER A 127 23.29 21.19 65.62
N PHE A 128 23.53 19.96 65.19
CA PHE A 128 23.92 18.85 66.08
C PHE A 128 25.39 18.93 66.50
N ALA A 129 26.27 19.40 65.61
CA ALA A 129 27.68 19.64 65.91
C ALA A 129 27.89 20.79 66.91
N VAL A 130 27.03 21.81 66.88
CA VAL A 130 27.05 22.94 67.84
C VAL A 130 26.43 22.56 69.19
N GLY A 131 25.64 21.48 69.27
CA GLY A 131 25.04 20.97 70.50
C GLY A 131 25.76 19.76 71.12
N GLY A 132 26.94 19.38 70.61
CA GLY A 132 27.76 18.33 71.21
C GLY A 132 28.21 18.75 72.61
N PRO A 133 28.17 17.86 73.63
CA PRO A 133 28.58 18.22 74.97
C PRO A 133 30.04 18.66 74.95
N ASP A 134 30.28 19.88 75.41
CA ASP A 134 31.60 20.35 75.80
C ASP A 134 32.06 19.42 76.93
N VAL A 135 32.87 18.43 76.57
CA VAL A 135 33.47 17.49 77.52
C VAL A 135 34.57 18.25 78.27
N GLU A 136 34.18 18.89 79.38
CA GLU A 136 35.06 19.12 80.54
C GLU A 136 35.33 17.81 81.28
#